data_AF-A0A6A5ZLK1-F1
#
_entry.id   AF-A0A6A5ZLK1-F1
#
_cell.length_a   1.000
_cell.length_b   1.000
_cell.length_c   1.000
_cell.angle_alpha   90.00
_cell.angle_beta   90.00
_cell.angle_gamma   90.00
#
_symmetry.space_group_name_H-M   'P 1'
#
loop_
_entity.id
_entity.type
_entity.pdbx_description
1 polymer ?
#
loop_
_entity_poly.entity_id
_entity_poly.type
_entity_poly.pdbx_seq_one_letter_code
_entity_poly.pdbx_strand_id
1 'polypeptide(L)'
;MPISKPSLLQIFSVVLATGVSLAVAADCSGNYPQHSPDDSWIARQAYCGGGLWQTSSSFVANGVTIGNTNPGANNQQVCWDALENIISQCRLGGFGYGVYRYNGVSYYMFM
;
A
#
# COMPACT_ATOMS: atom_id res chain seq x y z
N MET A 1 -48.49 30.66 -11.59
CA MET A 1 -47.50 29.77 -12.24
C MET A 1 -46.19 30.52 -12.38
N PRO A 2 -45.01 29.94 -12.11
CA PRO A 2 -44.53 29.19 -10.93
C PRO A 2 -43.40 29.97 -10.18
N ILE A 3 -43.37 30.00 -8.84
CA ILE A 3 -42.69 29.12 -7.86
C ILE A 3 -41.15 29.08 -7.98
N SER A 4 -40.50 29.49 -6.88
CA SER A 4 -39.05 29.65 -6.70
C SER A 4 -38.34 28.39 -6.17
N LYS A 5 -37.10 28.17 -6.65
CA LYS A 5 -35.95 27.45 -6.03
C LYS A 5 -36.02 25.91 -5.88
N PRO A 6 -34.90 25.21 -5.62
CA PRO A 6 -33.59 25.19 -6.31
C PRO A 6 -33.07 23.73 -6.50
N SER A 7 -32.22 23.44 -7.48
CA SER A 7 -31.63 22.08 -7.62
C SER A 7 -30.13 22.05 -7.29
N LEU A 8 -29.86 21.76 -6.01
CA LEU A 8 -28.80 20.90 -5.46
C LEU A 8 -27.47 20.80 -6.23
N LEU A 9 -26.49 21.62 -5.83
CA LEU A 9 -25.09 21.25 -5.90
C LEU A 9 -24.82 20.08 -4.94
N GLN A 10 -24.60 18.87 -5.47
CA GLN A 10 -24.04 17.76 -4.71
C GLN A 10 -22.53 17.98 -4.53
N ILE A 11 -22.14 18.50 -3.38
CA ILE A 11 -20.75 18.62 -2.97
C ILE A 11 -20.36 17.29 -2.31
N PHE A 12 -19.69 16.40 -3.06
CA PHE A 12 -18.99 15.25 -2.47
C PHE A 12 -17.81 15.80 -1.65
N SER A 13 -18.02 15.94 -0.34
CA SER A 13 -16.93 16.27 0.58
C SER A 13 -16.07 15.00 0.76
N VAL A 14 -14.99 14.89 -0.01
CA VAL A 14 -13.93 13.92 0.26
C VAL A 14 -13.22 14.38 1.53
N VAL A 15 -13.57 13.75 2.65
CA VAL A 15 -12.83 13.91 3.91
C VAL A 15 -11.51 13.14 3.74
N LEU A 16 -10.46 13.85 3.35
CA LEU A 16 -9.10 13.34 3.43
C LEU A 16 -8.71 13.31 4.92
N ALA A 17 -8.97 12.19 5.59
CA ALA A 17 -8.42 11.98 6.93
C ALA A 17 -6.90 11.85 6.79
N THR A 18 -6.16 12.93 7.06
CA THR A 18 -4.71 12.86 7.23
C THR A 18 -4.44 12.19 8.57
N GLY A 19 -4.58 10.86 8.60
CA GLY A 19 -3.99 10.04 9.63
C GLY A 19 -2.49 10.23 9.54
N VAL A 20 -1.90 10.89 10.53
CA VAL A 20 -0.44 10.92 10.70
C VAL A 20 -0.03 9.50 11.07
N SER A 21 0.19 8.66 10.06
CA SER A 21 0.88 7.39 10.22
C SER A 21 2.26 7.74 10.78
N LEU A 22 2.57 7.25 11.99
CA LEU A 22 3.93 7.27 12.52
C LEU A 22 4.77 6.44 11.54
N ALA A 23 5.33 7.12 10.54
CA ALA A 23 6.06 6.49 9.46
C ALA A 23 7.33 5.88 10.06
N VAL A 24 7.35 4.56 10.20
CA VAL A 24 8.61 3.87 10.42
C VAL A 24 9.34 3.81 9.08
N ALA A 25 10.66 3.95 9.06
CA ALA A 25 11.40 3.73 7.82
C ALA A 25 11.27 2.26 7.40
N ALA A 26 11.21 2.01 6.09
CA ALA A 26 11.31 0.65 5.56
C ALA A 26 12.78 0.20 5.61
N ASP A 27 13.02 -1.05 5.98
CA ASP A 27 14.34 -1.67 5.90
C ASP A 27 14.58 -2.16 4.48
N CYS A 28 15.56 -1.58 3.80
CA CYS A 28 15.89 -1.88 2.41
C CYS A 28 17.16 -2.74 2.31
N SER A 29 17.13 -3.77 1.49
CA SER A 29 18.31 -4.61 1.23
C SER A 29 18.28 -5.24 -0.16
N GLY A 30 19.39 -5.85 -0.57
CA GLY A 30 19.57 -6.40 -1.91
C GLY A 30 19.79 -5.30 -2.96
N ASN A 31 20.52 -5.62 -4.02
CA ASN A 31 20.82 -4.68 -5.10
C ASN A 31 20.21 -5.18 -6.42
N TYR A 32 19.96 -4.26 -7.35
CA TYR A 32 19.53 -4.53 -8.72
C TYR A 32 18.20 -5.29 -8.81
N PRO A 33 17.09 -4.62 -8.49
CA PRO A 33 15.79 -5.20 -8.74
C PRO A 33 15.61 -5.65 -10.20
N GLN A 34 15.10 -6.86 -10.38
CA GLN A 34 14.84 -7.43 -11.71
C GLN A 34 13.61 -6.82 -12.41
N HIS A 35 12.72 -6.20 -11.64
CA HIS A 35 11.48 -5.59 -12.12
C HIS A 35 11.38 -4.10 -11.77
N SER A 36 10.57 -3.40 -12.55
CA SER A 36 10.42 -1.95 -12.45
C SER A 36 9.71 -1.53 -11.15
N PRO A 37 9.89 -0.28 -10.69
CA PRO A 37 9.05 0.28 -9.65
C PRO A 37 7.55 0.25 -9.99
N ASP A 38 7.19 0.37 -11.27
CA ASP A 38 5.78 0.32 -11.73
C ASP A 38 5.14 -1.05 -11.48
N ASP A 39 5.88 -2.14 -11.70
CA ASP A 39 5.41 -3.49 -11.36
C ASP A 39 5.13 -3.62 -9.86
N SER A 40 5.90 -2.91 -9.03
CA SER A 40 5.70 -2.89 -7.58
C SER A 40 4.40 -2.17 -7.21
N TRP A 41 4.04 -1.09 -7.91
CA TRP A 41 2.77 -0.39 -7.75
C TRP A 41 1.57 -1.24 -8.19
N ILE A 42 1.69 -1.96 -9.31
CA ILE A 42 0.64 -2.87 -9.79
C ILE A 42 0.43 -4.02 -8.79
N ALA A 43 1.51 -4.62 -8.30
CA ALA A 43 1.43 -5.68 -7.31
C ALA A 43 0.81 -5.20 -5.99
N ARG A 44 1.17 -3.99 -5.52
CA ARG A 44 0.51 -3.33 -4.38
C ARG A 44 -0.99 -3.17 -4.61
N GLN A 45 -1.39 -2.73 -5.81
CA GLN A 45 -2.80 -2.56 -6.15
C GLN A 45 -3.60 -3.86 -6.04
N ALA A 46 -3.06 -4.94 -6.62
CA ALA A 46 -3.68 -6.26 -6.57
C ALA A 46 -3.74 -6.83 -5.14
N TYR A 47 -2.64 -6.70 -4.38
CA TYR A 47 -2.55 -7.26 -3.04
C TYR A 47 -3.48 -6.55 -2.03
N CYS A 48 -3.37 -5.23 -1.92
CA CYS A 48 -4.17 -4.46 -0.97
C CYS A 48 -5.64 -4.33 -1.41
N GLY A 49 -5.90 -4.23 -2.72
CA GLY A 49 -7.25 -4.23 -3.27
C GLY A 49 -7.97 -5.57 -3.13
N GLY A 50 -7.24 -6.69 -3.19
CA GLY A 50 -7.79 -8.06 -3.16
C GLY A 50 -8.05 -8.65 -1.77
N GLY A 51 -7.69 -7.97 -0.67
CA GLY A 51 -7.97 -8.44 0.69
C GLY A 51 -6.99 -9.48 1.25
N LEU A 52 -5.95 -9.87 0.49
CA LEU A 52 -4.96 -10.87 0.91
C LEU A 52 -4.22 -10.48 2.20
N TRP A 53 -4.08 -9.17 2.44
CA TRP A 53 -3.48 -8.58 3.63
C TRP A 53 -4.18 -8.92 4.95
N GLN A 54 -5.43 -9.38 4.93
CA GLN A 54 -6.21 -9.66 6.15
C GLN A 54 -5.65 -10.85 6.95
N THR A 55 -4.86 -11.69 6.31
CA THR A 55 -4.25 -12.89 6.91
C THR A 55 -2.76 -12.91 6.61
N SER A 56 -2.01 -13.84 7.22
CA SER A 56 -0.63 -14.08 6.77
C SER A 56 -0.67 -14.71 5.39
N SER A 57 -0.22 -13.98 4.38
CA SER A 57 -0.26 -14.44 3.00
C SER A 57 0.95 -13.93 2.20
N SER A 58 1.12 -14.54 1.03
CA SER A 58 2.12 -14.16 0.04
C SER A 58 1.47 -14.21 -1.33
N PHE A 59 1.82 -13.26 -2.19
CA PHE A 59 1.23 -13.04 -3.50
C PHE A 59 2.32 -12.64 -4.47
N VAL A 60 2.18 -13.05 -5.74
CA VAL A 60 3.12 -12.68 -6.80
C VAL A 60 2.35 -12.06 -7.96
N ALA A 61 2.78 -10.88 -8.39
CA ALA A 61 2.29 -10.23 -9.61
C ALA A 61 3.46 -9.57 -10.34
N ASN A 62 3.55 -9.79 -11.65
CA ASN A 62 4.60 -9.24 -12.51
C ASN A 62 6.03 -9.47 -11.96
N GLY A 63 6.26 -10.65 -11.35
CA GLY A 63 7.55 -10.99 -10.74
C GLY A 63 7.86 -10.29 -9.40
N VAL A 64 6.97 -9.42 -8.92
CA VAL A 64 7.05 -8.84 -7.57
C VAL A 64 6.31 -9.74 -6.59
N THR A 65 7.02 -10.20 -5.57
CA THR A 65 6.44 -10.91 -4.44
C THR A 65 6.11 -9.94 -3.32
N ILE A 66 4.88 -10.00 -2.81
CA ILE A 66 4.40 -9.23 -1.66
C ILE A 66 3.86 -10.21 -0.61
N GLY A 67 4.09 -9.92 0.66
CA GLY A 67 3.39 -10.65 1.72
C GLY A 67 3.38 -9.92 3.06
N ASN A 68 2.70 -10.52 4.02
CA ASN A 68 2.71 -10.06 5.41
C ASN A 68 2.66 -11.20 6.43
N THR A 69 3.12 -10.89 7.64
CA THR A 69 3.09 -11.80 8.79
C THR A 69 1.72 -11.83 9.48
N ASN A 70 1.54 -12.78 10.41
CA ASN A 70 0.37 -12.92 11.28
C ASN A 70 0.48 -12.00 12.53
N PRO A 71 -0.62 -11.42 13.07
CA PRO A 71 -1.95 -11.26 12.45
C PRO A 71 -1.82 -10.36 11.22
N GLY A 72 -2.63 -10.55 10.17
CA GLY A 72 -2.55 -9.68 9.00
C GLY A 72 -2.78 -8.20 9.33
N ALA A 73 -2.81 -7.34 8.30
CA ALA A 73 -3.11 -5.92 8.52
C ALA A 73 -4.43 -5.74 9.27
N ASN A 74 -4.45 -4.79 10.20
CA ASN A 74 -5.68 -4.43 10.91
C ASN A 74 -6.70 -3.70 10.01
N ASN A 75 -6.23 -3.05 8.95
CA ASN A 75 -7.08 -2.38 7.96
C ASN A 75 -6.38 -2.23 6.60
N GLN A 76 -7.16 -1.91 5.56
CA GLN A 76 -6.68 -1.80 4.19
C GLN A 76 -5.69 -0.64 4.00
N GLN A 77 -5.92 0.50 4.69
CA GLN A 77 -5.05 1.67 4.57
C GLN A 77 -3.63 1.37 5.06
N VAL A 78 -3.48 0.58 6.12
CA VAL A 78 -2.16 0.16 6.61
C VAL A 78 -1.42 -0.69 5.56
N CYS A 79 -2.12 -1.55 4.82
CA CYS A 79 -1.53 -2.29 3.69
C CYS A 79 -1.00 -1.32 2.63
N TRP A 80 -1.84 -0.35 2.23
CA TRP A 80 -1.49 0.65 1.24
C TRP A 80 -0.28 1.47 1.66
N ASP A 81 -0.30 2.01 2.88
CA ASP A 81 0.76 2.86 3.42
C ASP A 81 2.07 2.08 3.58
N ALA A 82 2.01 0.86 4.10
CA ALA A 82 3.21 0.03 4.33
C ALA A 82 3.93 -0.30 3.03
N LEU A 83 3.19 -0.75 2.01
CA LEU A 83 3.79 -1.09 0.72
C LEU A 83 4.22 0.16 -0.06
N GLU A 84 3.51 1.28 0.09
CA GLU A 84 3.94 2.57 -0.46
C GLU A 84 5.27 3.04 0.12
N ASN A 85 5.47 2.86 1.44
CA ASN A 85 6.75 3.14 2.08
C ASN A 85 7.86 2.24 1.54
N ILE A 86 7.60 0.95 1.35
CA ILE A 86 8.60 0.04 0.74
C ILE A 86 8.93 0.46 -0.69
N ILE A 87 7.92 0.82 -1.50
CA ILE A 87 8.15 1.26 -2.88
C ILE A 87 8.96 2.55 -2.90
N SER A 88 8.56 3.54 -2.11
CA SER A 88 9.16 4.87 -2.12
C SER A 88 10.57 4.89 -1.55
N GLN A 89 10.84 4.12 -0.50
CA GLN A 89 12.13 4.13 0.20
C GLN A 89 13.10 3.09 -0.37
N CYS A 90 12.61 1.91 -0.76
CA CYS A 90 13.47 0.81 -1.21
C CYS A 90 13.47 0.68 -2.73
N ARG A 91 12.29 0.58 -3.36
CA ARG A 91 12.21 0.25 -4.80
C ARG A 91 12.72 1.39 -5.67
N LEU A 92 12.34 2.63 -5.36
CA LEU A 92 12.90 3.83 -6.02
C LEU A 92 14.38 4.06 -5.68
N GLY A 93 14.85 3.54 -4.54
CA GLY A 93 16.26 3.56 -4.14
C GLY A 93 17.12 2.48 -4.82
N GLY A 94 16.53 1.62 -5.66
CA GLY A 94 17.25 0.57 -6.38
C GLY A 94 17.49 -0.71 -5.55
N PHE A 95 16.72 -0.92 -4.48
CA PHE A 95 16.82 -2.11 -3.64
C PHE A 95 15.88 -3.22 -4.10
N GLY A 96 16.36 -4.46 -4.03
CA GLY A 96 15.62 -5.67 -4.43
C GLY A 96 14.57 -6.11 -3.42
N TYR A 97 14.80 -5.83 -2.14
CA TYR A 97 14.00 -6.28 -1.00
C TYR A 97 13.68 -5.11 -0.07
N GLY A 98 12.47 -5.08 0.47
CA GLY A 98 12.08 -4.11 1.49
C GLY A 98 11.10 -4.67 2.50
N VAL A 99 11.24 -4.25 3.76
CA VAL A 99 10.34 -4.62 4.87
C VAL A 99 9.84 -3.37 5.58
N TYR A 100 8.54 -3.34 5.88
CA TYR A 100 7.92 -2.30 6.71
C TYR A 100 7.17 -2.94 7.86
N ARG A 101 7.41 -2.48 9.09
CA ARG A 101 6.81 -3.05 10.30
C ARG A 101 5.82 -2.10 10.94
N TYR A 102 4.57 -2.53 11.08
CA TYR A 102 3.52 -1.74 11.68
C TYR A 102 2.71 -2.58 12.66
N ASN A 103 2.68 -2.15 13.92
CA ASN A 103 1.86 -2.75 14.97
C ASN A 103 1.96 -4.29 15.05
N GLY A 104 3.18 -4.83 14.98
CA GLY A 104 3.44 -6.28 15.03
C GLY A 104 3.31 -7.02 13.68
N VAL A 105 2.85 -6.34 12.62
CA VAL A 105 2.77 -6.89 11.26
C VAL A 105 3.97 -6.44 10.46
N SER A 106 4.68 -7.38 9.83
CA SER A 106 5.72 -7.07 8.85
C SER A 106 5.15 -7.25 7.45
N TYR A 107 5.22 -6.20 6.64
CA TYR A 107 5.01 -6.25 5.20
C TYR A 107 6.36 -6.39 4.54
N TYR A 108 6.43 -7.21 3.50
CA TYR A 108 7.64 -7.36 2.71
C TYR A 108 7.33 -7.36 1.23
N MET A 109 8.30 -6.88 0.45
CA MET A 109 8.27 -6.89 -1.00
C MET A 109 9.64 -7.29 -1.54
N PHE A 110 9.69 -8.20 -2.49
CA PHE A 110 10.94 -8.64 -3.12
C PHE A 110 10.77 -9.18 -4.53
N MET A 111 11.90 -9.33 -5.21
CA MET A 111 12.06 -9.91 -6.55
C MET A 111 13.47 -10.45 -6.75
#